data_AF-A0A645DRK0-F1
#
_entry.id   AF-A0A645DRK0-F1
#
_cell.length_a   1.000
_cell.length_b   1.000
_cell.length_c   1.000
_cell.angle_alpha   90.00
_cell.angle_beta   90.00
_cell.angle_gamma   90.00
#
_symmetry.space_group_name_H-M   'P 1'
#
loop_
_entity.id
_entity.type
_entity.pdbx_description
1 polymer ?
#
loop_
_entity_poly.entity_id
_entity_poly.type
_entity_poly.pdbx_seq_one_letter_code
_entity_poly.pdbx_strand_id
1 'polypeptide(L)'
;MRDYRPNKAEQAKFHLSKSKNHSLAATAEKLPALSAESREERRRENKEKTVESSKKTVVSSFWLFLPVFLLLFLAMLLGVWQLRTWLLERKSIQSDQKILLLRSGKPEALLLFRVKQKRSEWASLVSFSETEKSPSKIAFNPDFPNFFWSMQLGVFLDQSFELHAPFSETTLLEAEFLPEETKNFLKNVPLQQEDFGKTSWWQEGEKAYDCPLSIVNATQQSGLANQLSQVLETANFSVVRKENAKATLGNSQLITDGNSHCRQLVQRLHAAWPFLEVREDASVTQEYRAALVLILGENLLVADSESSN
;
A
#
# COMPACT_ATOMS: atom_id res chain seq x y z
N MET A 1 -8.71 -35.79 -9.09
CA MET A 1 -10.12 -35.90 -8.65
C MET A 1 -10.11 -36.08 -7.13
N ARG A 2 -10.50 -35.06 -6.37
CA ARG A 2 -10.62 -35.12 -4.91
C ARG A 2 -12.07 -34.87 -4.55
N ASP A 3 -12.64 -35.81 -3.80
CA ASP A 3 -14.03 -35.83 -3.36
C ASP A 3 -14.35 -34.67 -2.42
N TYR A 4 -15.38 -33.90 -2.76
CA TYR A 4 -15.94 -32.84 -1.94
C TYR A 4 -17.15 -33.38 -1.17
N ARG A 5 -17.02 -33.55 0.16
CA ARG A 5 -18.15 -33.84 1.07
C ARG A 5 -18.63 -32.53 1.70
N PRO A 6 -19.91 -32.12 1.51
CA PRO A 6 -20.46 -31.00 2.26
C PRO A 6 -20.83 -31.41 3.69
N ASN A 7 -20.49 -30.53 4.63
CA ASN A 7 -20.72 -30.69 6.05
C ASN A 7 -22.19 -30.44 6.42
N LYS A 8 -22.79 -31.38 7.14
CA LYS A 8 -24.14 -31.29 7.72
C LYS A 8 -24.04 -30.60 9.08
N ALA A 9 -24.28 -29.29 9.12
CA ALA A 9 -24.58 -28.61 10.37
C ALA A 9 -25.47 -27.39 10.05
N GLU A 10 -26.44 -27.14 10.93
CA GLU A 10 -27.36 -26.00 10.95
C GLU A 10 -28.60 -26.04 10.03
N GLN A 11 -29.28 -27.19 10.06
CA GLN A 11 -30.75 -27.19 10.13
C GLN A 11 -31.17 -27.25 11.60
N ALA A 12 -31.52 -26.12 12.21
CA ALA A 12 -32.39 -26.08 13.40
C ALA A 12 -32.76 -24.64 13.76
N LYS A 13 -33.97 -24.21 13.41
CA LYS A 13 -34.89 -23.48 14.33
C LYS A 13 -36.19 -23.16 13.59
N PHE A 14 -37.17 -24.03 13.83
CA PHE A 14 -38.57 -23.87 13.50
C PHE A 14 -39.34 -23.80 14.82
N HIS A 15 -40.44 -23.03 14.84
CA HIS A 15 -41.46 -22.89 15.90
C HIS A 15 -41.04 -22.02 17.12
N LEU A 16 -41.86 -21.17 17.74
CA LEU A 16 -43.30 -21.15 18.01
C LEU A 16 -43.66 -19.80 18.66
N SER A 17 -44.77 -19.13 18.28
CA SER A 17 -45.59 -18.20 19.11
C SER A 17 -46.65 -17.57 18.19
N LYS A 18 -47.81 -18.17 17.93
CA LYS A 18 -49.01 -18.39 18.76
C LYS A 18 -49.57 -17.13 19.47
N SER A 19 -50.68 -16.66 18.90
CA SER A 19 -51.97 -16.53 19.58
C SER A 19 -52.17 -15.38 20.56
N LYS A 20 -52.92 -14.36 20.12
CA LYS A 20 -54.02 -13.75 20.91
C LYS A 20 -54.94 -12.94 20.01
N ASN A 21 -55.91 -13.61 19.40
CA ASN A 21 -57.15 -12.98 18.91
C ASN A 21 -58.15 -12.99 20.07
N HIS A 22 -58.41 -11.84 20.66
CA HIS A 22 -59.56 -11.67 21.55
C HIS A 22 -60.73 -11.11 20.74
N SER A 23 -61.76 -11.94 20.63
CA SER A 23 -63.13 -11.59 20.25
C SER A 23 -63.75 -10.71 21.34
N LEU A 24 -64.26 -9.55 20.97
CA LEU A 24 -65.26 -8.84 21.77
C LEU A 24 -66.54 -8.69 20.95
N ALA A 25 -67.59 -9.29 21.51
CA ALA A 25 -68.96 -9.28 21.08
C ALA A 25 -69.52 -7.84 21.12
N ALA A 26 -70.19 -7.43 20.05
CA ALA A 26 -71.62 -7.21 19.99
C ALA A 26 -72.20 -6.22 21.02
N THR A 27 -72.52 -5.02 20.53
CA THR A 27 -73.72 -4.29 20.97
C THR A 27 -74.20 -3.44 19.81
N ALA A 28 -75.21 -3.94 19.09
CA ALA A 28 -75.87 -3.24 18.00
C ALA A 28 -77.01 -2.41 18.59
N GLU A 29 -76.72 -1.15 18.90
CA GLU A 29 -77.70 -0.18 19.37
C GLU A 29 -78.26 0.61 18.18
N LYS A 30 -79.59 0.60 18.04
CA LYS A 30 -80.36 1.25 16.97
C LYS A 30 -80.10 2.76 16.97
N LEU A 31 -79.36 3.23 15.96
CA LEU A 31 -79.23 4.66 15.67
C LEU A 31 -80.31 5.10 14.67
N PRO A 32 -81.01 6.23 14.93
CA PRO A 32 -82.01 6.76 14.02
C PRO A 32 -81.38 7.13 12.68
N ALA A 33 -82.11 6.81 11.60
CA ALA A 33 -81.76 7.12 10.23
C ALA A 33 -81.83 8.65 10.00
N LEU A 34 -80.74 9.34 10.34
CA LEU A 34 -80.42 10.67 9.82
C LEU A 34 -80.14 10.55 8.32
N SER A 35 -80.76 11.44 7.53
CA SER A 35 -80.74 11.44 6.07
C SER A 35 -79.32 11.30 5.51
N ALA A 36 -79.19 10.50 4.46
CA ALA A 36 -77.91 10.15 3.84
C ALA A 36 -77.09 11.39 3.40
N GLU A 37 -77.77 12.47 3.05
CA GLU A 37 -77.19 13.76 2.64
C GLU A 37 -76.43 14.46 3.78
N SER A 38 -76.98 14.45 5.01
CA SER A 38 -76.33 15.04 6.18
C SER A 38 -75.09 14.27 6.66
N ARG A 39 -74.96 12.98 6.29
CA ARG A 39 -73.84 12.11 6.69
C ARG A 39 -72.63 12.22 5.75
N GLU A 40 -72.84 12.48 4.46
CA GLU A 40 -71.72 12.69 3.52
C GLU A 40 -71.02 14.03 3.73
N GLU A 41 -71.77 15.09 4.02
CA GLU A 41 -71.22 16.42 4.21
C GLU A 41 -70.36 16.52 5.49
N ARG A 42 -70.85 15.96 6.62
CA ARG A 42 -70.02 15.85 7.85
C ARG A 42 -68.82 14.91 7.70
N ARG A 43 -68.88 13.89 6.82
CA ARG A 43 -67.74 13.00 6.54
C ARG A 43 -66.64 13.68 5.73
N ARG A 44 -66.99 14.61 4.83
CA ARG A 44 -66.01 15.42 4.09
C ARG A 44 -65.34 16.45 5.01
N GLU A 45 -66.12 17.14 5.83
CA GLU A 45 -65.60 18.15 6.77
C GLU A 45 -64.70 17.54 7.87
N ASN A 46 -65.04 16.36 8.40
CA ASN A 46 -64.19 15.66 9.37
C ASN A 46 -62.92 15.07 8.74
N LYS A 47 -62.95 14.68 7.45
CA LYS A 47 -61.75 14.21 6.73
C LYS A 47 -60.77 15.36 6.46
N GLU A 48 -61.25 16.55 6.12
CA GLU A 48 -60.37 17.72 5.98
C GLU A 48 -59.72 18.10 7.33
N LYS A 49 -60.50 18.15 8.41
CA LYS A 49 -59.97 18.50 9.75
C LYS A 49 -58.99 17.44 10.31
N THR A 50 -59.17 16.16 10.01
CA THR A 50 -58.21 15.10 10.42
C THR A 50 -56.93 15.10 9.59
N VAL A 51 -57.01 15.41 8.28
CA VAL A 51 -55.82 15.52 7.42
C VAL A 51 -54.97 16.73 7.80
N GLU A 52 -55.59 17.85 8.19
CA GLU A 52 -54.87 19.06 8.60
C GLU A 52 -54.22 18.93 9.98
N SER A 53 -54.89 18.26 10.93
CA SER A 53 -54.35 17.95 12.25
C SER A 53 -53.17 16.98 12.19
N SER A 54 -53.25 15.96 11.31
CA SER A 54 -52.16 14.99 11.11
C SER A 54 -50.94 15.59 10.42
N LYS A 55 -51.11 16.57 9.51
CA LYS A 55 -49.97 17.27 8.88
C LYS A 55 -49.16 18.09 9.88
N LYS A 56 -49.81 18.72 10.87
CA LYS A 56 -49.13 19.52 11.90
C LYS A 56 -48.31 18.67 12.88
N THR A 57 -48.77 17.45 13.19
CA THR A 57 -48.04 16.54 14.10
C THR A 57 -46.80 15.93 13.44
N VAL A 58 -46.87 15.55 12.16
CA VAL A 58 -45.73 14.95 11.45
C VAL A 58 -44.59 15.94 11.22
N VAL A 59 -44.88 17.22 10.93
CA VAL A 59 -43.84 18.24 10.74
C VAL A 59 -43.12 18.55 12.06
N SER A 60 -43.83 18.57 13.20
CA SER A 60 -43.21 18.84 14.51
C SER A 60 -42.24 17.75 14.96
N SER A 61 -42.53 16.48 14.69
CA SER A 61 -41.63 15.37 15.04
C SER A 61 -40.35 15.36 14.20
N PHE A 62 -40.40 15.78 12.93
CA PHE A 62 -39.22 15.78 12.05
C PHE A 62 -38.11 16.70 12.56
N TRP A 63 -38.46 17.89 13.07
CA TRP A 63 -37.48 18.84 13.61
C TRP A 63 -36.82 18.36 14.92
N LEU A 64 -37.48 17.48 15.68
CA LEU A 64 -36.90 16.86 16.88
C LEU A 64 -35.86 15.77 16.54
N PHE A 65 -36.02 15.05 15.43
CA PHE A 65 -35.09 13.99 15.02
C PHE A 65 -33.91 14.48 14.19
N LEU A 66 -34.03 15.63 13.50
CA LEU A 66 -32.96 16.22 12.69
C LEU A 66 -31.63 16.41 13.46
N PRO A 67 -31.59 17.00 14.67
CA PRO A 67 -30.32 17.17 15.39
C PRO A 67 -29.70 15.84 15.80
N VAL A 68 -30.52 14.84 16.14
CA VAL A 68 -30.03 13.48 16.48
C VAL A 68 -29.41 12.81 15.26
N PHE A 69 -30.06 12.90 14.10
CA PHE A 69 -29.51 12.39 12.84
C PHE A 69 -28.21 13.09 12.45
N LEU A 70 -28.15 14.41 12.62
CA LEU A 70 -26.95 15.20 12.30
C LEU A 70 -25.78 14.86 13.24
N LEU A 71 -26.05 14.65 14.53
CA LEU A 71 -25.05 14.17 15.49
C LEU A 71 -24.54 12.77 15.15
N LEU A 72 -25.43 11.83 14.82
CA LEU A 72 -25.05 10.48 14.40
C LEU A 72 -24.22 10.49 13.11
N PHE A 73 -24.60 11.32 12.14
CA PHE A 73 -23.86 11.48 10.90
C PHE A 73 -22.46 12.08 11.15
N LEU A 74 -22.35 13.10 12.01
CA LEU A 74 -21.06 13.68 12.39
C LEU A 74 -20.17 12.65 13.11
N ALA A 75 -20.74 11.88 14.04
CA ALA A 75 -20.02 10.81 14.73
C ALA A 75 -19.53 9.73 13.76
N MET A 76 -20.35 9.38 12.75
CA MET A 76 -19.96 8.45 11.70
C MET A 76 -18.80 9.01 10.86
N LEU A 77 -18.85 10.29 10.46
CA LEU A 77 -17.77 10.93 9.71
C LEU A 77 -16.48 10.98 10.52
N LEU A 78 -16.54 11.32 11.81
CA LEU A 78 -15.38 11.31 12.71
C LEU A 78 -14.82 9.89 12.87
N GLY A 79 -15.69 8.88 12.99
CA GLY A 79 -15.28 7.48 13.05
C GLY A 79 -14.58 7.01 11.78
N VAL A 80 -15.10 7.37 10.59
CA VAL A 80 -14.46 7.08 9.30
C VAL A 80 -13.12 7.81 9.17
N TRP A 81 -13.06 9.07 9.64
CA TRP A 81 -11.83 9.85 9.62
C TRP A 81 -10.76 9.26 10.55
N GLN A 82 -11.10 8.92 11.79
CA GLN A 82 -10.20 8.24 12.71
C GLN A 82 -9.76 6.86 12.21
N LEU A 83 -10.67 6.09 11.61
CA LEU A 83 -10.33 4.80 11.01
C LEU A 83 -9.37 5.00 9.84
N ARG A 84 -9.56 6.04 9.03
CA ARG A 84 -8.67 6.38 7.92
C ARG A 84 -7.28 6.79 8.41
N THR A 85 -7.17 7.68 9.41
CA THR A 85 -5.87 8.09 9.95
C THR A 85 -5.16 6.90 10.58
N TRP A 86 -5.87 6.08 11.36
CA TRP A 86 -5.32 4.85 11.93
C TRP A 86 -4.86 3.84 10.86
N LEU A 87 -5.63 3.67 9.77
CA LEU A 87 -5.24 2.80 8.66
C LEU A 87 -4.04 3.35 7.87
N LEU A 88 -3.86 4.67 7.82
CA LEU A 88 -2.72 5.32 7.18
C LEU A 88 -1.45 5.18 8.03
N GLU A 89 -1.52 5.44 9.33
CA GLU A 89 -0.42 5.20 10.28
C GLU A 89 0.01 3.73 10.25
N ARG A 90 -0.95 2.79 10.19
CA ARG A 90 -0.65 1.35 10.16
C ARG A 90 -0.07 0.85 8.83
N LYS A 91 -0.11 1.66 7.77
CA LYS A 91 0.50 1.34 6.46
C LYS A 91 1.97 1.77 6.36
N SER A 92 2.44 2.63 7.26
CA SER A 92 3.75 3.29 7.20
C SER A 92 4.94 2.31 7.22
N ILE A 93 4.85 1.19 7.96
CA ILE A 93 5.96 0.24 8.14
C ILE A 93 5.47 -1.22 7.98
N GLN A 94 5.02 -1.60 6.78
CA GLN A 94 4.56 -2.98 6.51
C GLN A 94 5.55 -3.85 5.73
N SER A 95 6.66 -3.29 5.27
CA SER A 95 7.66 -4.01 4.50
C SER A 95 9.04 -3.79 5.08
N ASP A 96 9.91 -4.76 4.85
CA ASP A 96 11.33 -4.59 5.11
C ASP A 96 11.85 -3.39 4.31
N GLN A 97 12.49 -2.45 5.00
CA GLN A 97 13.07 -1.24 4.41
C GLN A 97 14.59 -1.27 4.57
N LYS A 98 15.28 -0.89 3.50
CA LYS A 98 16.74 -0.78 3.45
C LYS A 98 17.09 0.66 3.12
N ILE A 99 17.57 1.38 4.14
CA ILE A 99 17.86 2.81 4.05
C ILE A 99 19.37 3.03 4.10
N LEU A 100 19.93 3.58 3.03
CA LEU A 100 21.34 3.93 2.98
C LEU A 100 21.58 5.32 3.57
N LEU A 101 22.55 5.42 4.47
CA LEU A 101 23.06 6.69 4.98
C LEU A 101 24.36 7.03 4.25
N LEU A 102 24.36 8.19 3.61
CA LEU A 102 25.45 8.73 2.82
C LEU A 102 26.10 9.88 3.57
N ARG A 103 27.40 10.10 3.35
CA ARG A 103 28.11 11.31 3.77
C ARG A 103 29.10 11.72 2.71
N SER A 104 28.96 12.95 2.25
CA SER A 104 29.64 13.46 1.06
C SER A 104 29.47 12.52 -0.14
N GLY A 105 28.26 11.97 -0.33
CA GLY A 105 27.93 11.02 -1.39
C GLY A 105 28.53 9.61 -1.24
N LYS A 106 29.21 9.29 -0.13
CA LYS A 106 29.78 7.96 0.16
C LYS A 106 28.94 7.20 1.19
N PRO A 107 28.81 5.87 1.11
CA PRO A 107 28.04 5.09 2.06
C PRO A 107 28.77 5.08 3.40
N GLU A 108 28.07 5.51 4.44
CA GLU A 108 28.58 5.50 5.81
C GLU A 108 27.94 4.35 6.60
N ALA A 109 26.63 4.17 6.44
CA ALA A 109 25.91 3.10 7.10
C ALA A 109 24.67 2.63 6.30
N LEU A 110 24.24 1.40 6.53
CA LEU A 110 22.98 0.86 6.03
C LEU A 110 22.08 0.52 7.22
N LEU A 111 20.88 1.09 7.25
CA LEU A 111 19.83 0.77 8.21
C LEU A 111 18.88 -0.25 7.62
N LEU A 112 18.68 -1.33 8.36
CA LEU A 112 17.79 -2.42 7.97
C LEU A 112 16.62 -2.48 8.93
N PHE A 113 15.41 -2.26 8.41
CA PHE A 113 14.18 -2.46 9.16
C PHE A 113 13.57 -3.79 8.72
N ARG A 114 13.43 -4.73 9.65
CA ARG A 114 12.73 -6.00 9.39
C ARG A 114 11.40 -6.05 10.13
N VAL A 115 10.32 -6.33 9.40
CA VAL A 115 8.97 -6.43 9.97
C VAL A 115 8.51 -7.88 9.89
N LYS A 116 8.60 -8.63 11.01
CA LYS A 116 7.99 -9.96 11.10
C LYS A 116 6.66 -9.87 11.84
N GLN A 117 5.61 -10.46 11.27
CA GLN A 117 4.30 -10.62 11.95
C GLN A 117 3.70 -9.31 12.52
N LYS A 118 3.85 -8.18 11.80
CA LYS A 118 3.36 -6.84 12.22
C LYS A 118 4.05 -6.28 13.47
N ARG A 119 5.22 -6.80 13.84
CA ARG A 119 6.13 -6.18 14.80
C ARG A 119 7.48 -6.02 14.12
N SER A 120 8.00 -4.81 14.12
CA SER A 120 9.37 -4.56 13.73
C SER A 120 10.26 -5.10 14.85
N GLU A 121 11.01 -6.16 14.57
CA GLU A 121 11.71 -6.94 15.61
C GLU A 121 13.11 -6.39 15.93
N TRP A 122 13.76 -5.74 14.96
CA TRP A 122 15.10 -5.18 15.13
C TRP A 122 15.44 -4.20 14.02
N ALA A 123 16.36 -3.29 14.34
CA ALA A 123 17.06 -2.46 13.38
C ALA A 123 18.55 -2.82 13.46
N SER A 124 19.14 -3.15 12.31
CA SER A 124 20.57 -3.42 12.21
C SER A 124 21.27 -2.29 11.49
N LEU A 125 22.41 -1.89 12.04
CA LEU A 125 23.28 -0.87 11.52
C LEU A 125 24.52 -1.53 10.96
N VAL A 126 24.78 -1.29 9.69
CA VAL A 126 25.93 -1.87 9.01
C VAL A 126 26.86 -0.76 8.54
N SER A 127 28.03 -0.64 9.17
CA SER A 127 29.04 0.37 8.81
C SER A 127 29.96 -0.13 7.70
N PHE A 128 30.25 0.72 6.71
CA PHE A 128 31.19 0.40 5.64
C PHE A 128 32.61 0.77 6.05
N SER A 129 33.55 -0.19 6.03
CA SER A 129 34.97 0.12 6.17
C SER A 129 35.54 0.63 4.84
N GLU A 130 36.43 1.63 4.86
CA GLU A 130 37.06 2.23 3.67
C GLU A 130 37.77 1.22 2.75
N THR A 131 38.01 0.00 3.21
CA THR A 131 38.73 -1.06 2.49
C THR A 131 37.87 -1.94 1.58
N GLU A 132 36.54 -1.81 1.60
CA GLU A 132 35.67 -2.57 0.69
C GLU A 132 35.60 -1.89 -0.69
N LYS A 133 36.65 -2.09 -1.49
CA LYS A 133 36.62 -1.80 -2.94
C LYS A 133 35.58 -2.70 -3.59
N SER A 134 34.38 -2.20 -3.80
CA SER A 134 33.38 -2.96 -4.55
C SER A 134 33.76 -3.03 -6.04
N PRO A 135 33.68 -4.24 -6.66
CA PRO A 135 34.36 -4.60 -7.91
C PRO A 135 33.59 -4.28 -9.20
N SER A 136 32.58 -3.40 -9.18
CA SER A 136 31.84 -3.13 -10.42
C SER A 136 32.74 -2.39 -11.43
N LYS A 137 32.96 -3.00 -12.59
CA LYS A 137 33.70 -2.40 -13.71
C LYS A 137 32.85 -1.44 -14.53
N ILE A 138 31.55 -1.34 -14.22
CA ILE A 138 30.58 -0.54 -14.97
C ILE A 138 30.47 0.83 -14.27
N ALA A 139 30.68 1.90 -15.02
CA ALA A 139 30.48 3.25 -14.52
C ALA A 139 28.99 3.61 -14.54
N PHE A 140 28.39 3.66 -13.35
CA PHE A 140 27.00 4.06 -13.16
C PHE A 140 26.86 5.55 -12.92
N ASN A 141 25.77 6.15 -13.40
CA ASN A 141 25.49 7.56 -13.18
C ASN A 141 25.27 7.85 -11.67
N PRO A 142 26.08 8.71 -11.03
CA PRO A 142 25.94 9.04 -9.61
C PRO A 142 24.69 9.87 -9.29
N ASP A 143 24.03 10.47 -10.29
CA ASP A 143 22.79 11.23 -10.11
C ASP A 143 21.62 10.36 -9.61
N PHE A 144 21.78 9.03 -9.66
CA PHE A 144 20.83 8.04 -9.15
C PHE A 144 21.42 7.26 -7.97
N PRO A 145 21.61 7.90 -6.79
CA PRO A 145 22.38 7.33 -5.69
C PRO A 145 21.84 5.98 -5.21
N ASN A 146 20.52 5.81 -5.13
CA ASN A 146 19.90 4.53 -4.77
C ASN A 146 20.27 3.43 -5.76
N PHE A 147 20.17 3.69 -7.07
CA PHE A 147 20.51 2.70 -8.09
C PHE A 147 22.01 2.40 -8.08
N PHE A 148 22.84 3.45 -8.10
CA PHE A 148 24.29 3.37 -8.05
C PHE A 148 24.76 2.50 -6.87
N TRP A 149 24.33 2.83 -5.66
CA TRP A 149 24.75 2.09 -4.47
C TRP A 149 24.07 0.73 -4.37
N SER A 150 22.86 0.55 -4.92
CA SER A 150 22.25 -0.79 -4.97
C SER A 150 23.09 -1.76 -5.81
N MET A 151 23.58 -1.28 -6.95
CA MET A 151 24.47 -2.04 -7.83
C MET A 151 25.83 -2.28 -7.18
N GLN A 152 26.40 -1.26 -6.54
CA GLN A 152 27.71 -1.37 -5.91
C GLN A 152 27.69 -2.29 -4.68
N LEU A 153 26.62 -2.28 -3.90
CA LEU A 153 26.50 -3.07 -2.66
C LEU A 153 25.87 -4.45 -2.90
N GLY A 154 25.27 -4.71 -4.06
CA GLY A 154 24.55 -5.96 -4.31
C GLY A 154 23.21 -6.05 -3.56
N VAL A 155 22.68 -4.92 -3.10
CA VAL A 155 21.52 -4.83 -2.20
C VAL A 155 20.54 -3.81 -2.76
N PHE A 156 19.29 -4.18 -3.00
CA PHE A 156 18.26 -3.20 -3.35
C PHE A 156 18.02 -2.20 -2.21
N LEU A 157 18.20 -0.91 -2.50
CA LEU A 157 17.97 0.18 -1.57
C LEU A 157 16.62 0.83 -1.84
N ASP A 158 15.82 1.04 -0.78
CA ASP A 158 14.54 1.73 -0.89
C ASP A 158 14.73 3.24 -0.90
N GLN A 159 15.66 3.74 -0.08
CA GLN A 159 15.91 5.16 0.15
C GLN A 159 17.38 5.40 0.49
N SER A 160 17.84 6.62 0.24
CA SER A 160 19.14 7.12 0.68
C SER A 160 19.00 8.50 1.29
N PHE A 161 19.76 8.78 2.35
CA PHE A 161 19.80 10.09 2.99
C PHE A 161 21.23 10.57 3.16
N GLU A 162 21.45 11.85 2.89
CA GLU A 162 22.75 12.50 3.10
C GLU A 162 22.85 13.03 4.54
N LEU A 163 23.91 12.64 5.24
CA LEU A 163 24.24 13.07 6.58
C LEU A 163 25.15 14.30 6.53
N HIS A 164 24.80 15.31 7.32
CA HIS A 164 25.62 16.51 7.50
C HIS A 164 26.69 16.37 8.59
N ALA A 165 26.55 15.37 9.46
CA ALA A 165 27.47 15.09 10.56
C ALA A 165 27.93 13.63 10.49
N PRO A 166 29.09 13.29 11.08
CA PRO A 166 29.49 11.90 11.23
C PRO A 166 28.37 11.05 11.84
N PHE A 167 28.23 9.84 11.34
CA PHE A 167 27.25 8.92 11.84
C PHE A 167 27.50 8.61 13.32
N SER A 168 26.44 8.77 14.11
CA SER A 168 26.37 8.31 15.50
C SER A 168 24.93 7.94 15.82
N GLU A 169 24.71 7.12 16.84
CA GLU A 169 23.36 6.76 17.30
C GLU A 169 22.53 8.01 17.65
N THR A 170 23.16 9.01 18.29
CA THR A 170 22.51 10.30 18.57
C THR A 170 22.15 11.05 17.29
N THR A 171 23.06 11.12 16.31
CA THR A 171 22.78 11.74 15.00
C THR A 171 21.60 11.07 14.30
N LEU A 172 21.48 9.74 14.41
CA LEU A 172 20.38 8.97 13.84
C LEU A 172 19.03 9.29 14.50
N LEU A 173 19.00 9.40 15.83
CA LEU A 173 17.77 9.72 16.57
C LEU A 173 17.32 11.17 16.38
N GLU A 174 18.27 12.08 16.10
CA GLU A 174 18.03 13.50 15.85
C GLU A 174 17.78 13.84 14.37
N ALA A 175 18.04 12.89 13.47
CA ALA A 175 17.94 13.09 12.02
C ALA A 175 16.56 13.59 11.58
N GLU A 176 16.48 14.82 11.07
CA GLU A 176 15.22 15.43 10.62
C GLU A 176 14.52 14.63 9.50
N PHE A 177 15.28 13.87 8.71
CA PHE A 177 14.76 13.11 7.57
C PHE A 177 13.99 11.84 7.95
N LEU A 178 14.15 11.32 9.17
CA LEU A 178 13.39 10.17 9.61
C LEU A 178 11.99 10.60 10.07
N PRO A 179 10.92 9.90 9.65
CA PRO A 179 9.60 10.11 10.23
C PRO A 179 9.65 9.98 11.76
N GLU A 180 8.91 10.82 12.48
CA GLU A 180 8.84 10.75 13.96
C GLU A 180 8.44 9.36 14.47
N GLU A 181 7.61 8.65 13.70
CA GLU A 181 7.27 7.25 13.96
C GLU A 181 8.51 6.34 13.96
N THR A 182 9.36 6.47 12.94
CA THR A 182 10.61 5.71 12.82
C THR A 182 11.58 6.09 13.93
N LYS A 183 11.70 7.38 14.27
CA LYS A 183 12.54 7.82 15.41
C LYS A 183 12.05 7.21 16.72
N ASN A 184 10.74 7.28 16.99
CA ASN A 184 10.16 6.71 18.20
C ASN A 184 10.30 5.19 18.24
N PHE A 185 10.24 4.52 17.08
CA PHE A 185 10.54 3.11 16.97
C PHE A 185 12.01 2.82 17.34
N LEU A 186 12.96 3.54 16.75
CA LEU A 186 14.39 3.38 17.01
C LEU A 186 14.76 3.64 18.48
N LYS A 187 14.07 4.58 19.16
CA LYS A 187 14.25 4.81 20.61
C LYS A 187 13.90 3.61 21.48
N ASN A 188 13.00 2.73 21.00
CA ASN A 188 12.46 1.62 21.77
C ASN A 188 13.00 0.26 21.33
N VAL A 189 13.83 0.21 20.30
CA VAL A 189 14.39 -1.04 19.76
C VAL A 189 15.90 -1.00 19.84
N PRO A 190 16.55 -2.03 20.43
CA PRO A 190 18.00 -2.08 20.48
C PRO A 190 18.57 -2.15 19.06
N LEU A 191 19.42 -1.18 18.73
CA LEU A 191 20.20 -1.18 17.50
C LEU A 191 21.30 -2.23 17.60
N GLN A 192 21.28 -3.22 16.73
CA GLN A 192 22.37 -4.18 16.61
C GLN A 192 23.35 -3.66 15.57
N GLN A 193 24.63 -3.53 15.93
CA GLN A 193 25.67 -3.16 14.98
C GLN A 193 26.28 -4.44 14.40
N GLU A 194 26.29 -4.53 13.07
CA GLU A 194 26.82 -5.69 12.33
C GLU A 194 27.87 -5.25 11.31
N ASP A 195 28.80 -6.16 11.00
CA ASP A 195 29.78 -5.97 9.92
C ASP A 195 29.17 -6.43 8.59
N PHE A 196 29.23 -5.57 7.55
CA PHE A 196 28.62 -5.85 6.23
C PHE A 196 29.04 -7.20 5.64
N GLY A 197 30.32 -7.56 5.77
CA GLY A 197 30.89 -8.76 5.15
C GLY A 197 30.63 -10.09 5.88
N LYS A 198 30.01 -10.11 7.07
CA LYS A 198 29.93 -11.33 7.90
C LYS A 198 28.57 -12.01 7.94
N THR A 199 27.50 -11.34 7.54
CA THR A 199 26.15 -11.83 7.84
C THR A 199 25.32 -12.10 6.58
N SER A 200 24.73 -13.29 6.47
CA SER A 200 23.94 -13.74 5.31
C SER A 200 22.49 -13.21 5.32
N TRP A 201 22.19 -12.13 6.05
CA TRP A 201 20.81 -11.71 6.33
C TRP A 201 20.02 -11.26 5.10
N TRP A 202 20.68 -10.94 3.98
CA TRP A 202 20.03 -10.63 2.70
C TRP A 202 19.69 -11.88 1.86
N GLN A 203 20.14 -13.08 2.24
CA GLN A 203 19.90 -14.31 1.47
C GLN A 203 18.67 -15.10 1.93
N GLU A 204 18.07 -14.74 3.06
CA GLU A 204 16.98 -15.51 3.68
C GLU A 204 15.67 -14.73 3.66
N GLY A 205 14.94 -14.84 2.56
CA GLY A 205 13.57 -14.35 2.43
C GLY A 205 12.75 -15.24 1.51
N GLU A 206 11.54 -15.59 1.93
CA GLU A 206 10.53 -16.07 0.98
C GLU A 206 10.29 -14.98 -0.06
N LYS A 207 10.02 -15.37 -1.32
CA LYS A 207 9.72 -14.41 -2.39
C LYS A 207 8.58 -13.49 -1.94
N ALA A 208 8.90 -12.24 -1.66
CA ALA A 208 7.94 -11.28 -1.10
C ALA A 208 6.92 -10.82 -2.14
N TYR A 209 7.25 -10.98 -3.43
CA TYR A 209 6.43 -10.53 -4.53
C TYR A 209 6.18 -11.65 -5.55
N ASP A 210 4.91 -12.00 -5.74
CA ASP A 210 4.44 -12.94 -6.77
C ASP A 210 4.38 -12.32 -8.18
N CYS A 211 4.96 -11.13 -8.37
CA CYS A 211 4.93 -10.42 -9.64
C CYS A 211 6.17 -10.79 -10.48
N PRO A 212 6.01 -11.53 -11.60
CA PRO A 212 7.13 -11.90 -12.45
C PRO A 212 7.68 -10.68 -13.19
N LEU A 213 8.98 -10.44 -13.05
CA LEU A 213 9.72 -9.34 -13.62
C LEU A 213 10.68 -9.82 -14.72
N SER A 214 10.64 -9.20 -15.89
CA SER A 214 11.66 -9.35 -16.93
C SER A 214 12.60 -8.13 -16.93
N ILE A 215 13.89 -8.36 -17.13
CA ILE A 215 14.89 -7.29 -17.25
C ILE A 215 15.45 -7.32 -18.67
N VAL A 216 15.36 -6.19 -19.36
CA VAL A 216 15.83 -6.05 -20.75
C VAL A 216 16.92 -4.98 -20.77
N ASN A 217 18.12 -5.36 -21.14
CA ASN A 217 19.23 -4.46 -21.30
C ASN A 217 19.18 -3.80 -22.69
N ALA A 218 18.79 -2.53 -22.75
CA ALA A 218 18.83 -1.72 -23.96
C ALA A 218 20.02 -0.74 -23.94
N THR A 219 21.11 -1.10 -23.25
CA THR A 219 22.39 -0.40 -23.28
C THR A 219 23.42 -1.17 -24.09
N GLN A 220 24.54 -0.54 -24.41
CA GLN A 220 25.71 -1.23 -24.99
C GLN A 220 26.50 -2.05 -23.96
N GLN A 221 26.25 -1.88 -22.66
CA GLN A 221 27.02 -2.54 -21.59
C GLN A 221 26.56 -3.98 -21.37
N SER A 222 27.39 -4.94 -21.77
CA SER A 222 27.09 -6.36 -21.59
C SER A 222 27.03 -6.76 -20.11
N GLY A 223 26.10 -7.66 -19.76
CA GLY A 223 26.00 -8.21 -18.40
C GLY A 223 25.25 -7.34 -17.40
N LEU A 224 24.82 -6.12 -17.77
CA LEU A 224 24.10 -5.22 -16.88
C LEU A 224 22.79 -5.83 -16.34
N ALA A 225 21.96 -6.42 -17.20
CA ALA A 225 20.73 -7.10 -16.77
C ALA A 225 21.00 -8.27 -15.80
N ASN A 226 22.14 -8.96 -15.95
CA ASN A 226 22.51 -10.04 -15.04
C ASN A 226 22.90 -9.50 -13.66
N GLN A 227 23.70 -8.43 -13.60
CA GLN A 227 24.06 -7.81 -12.33
C GLN A 227 22.81 -7.26 -11.62
N LEU A 228 21.95 -6.54 -12.34
CA LEU A 228 20.72 -6.00 -11.77
C LEU A 228 19.77 -7.10 -11.30
N SER A 229 19.69 -8.23 -12.03
CA SER A 229 18.89 -9.36 -11.59
C SER A 229 19.33 -9.92 -10.25
N GLN A 230 20.65 -9.98 -10.00
CA GLN A 230 21.18 -10.45 -8.71
C GLN A 230 20.77 -9.51 -7.58
N VAL A 231 20.87 -8.18 -7.79
CA VAL A 231 20.44 -7.16 -6.82
C VAL A 231 18.95 -7.25 -6.51
N LEU A 232 18.13 -7.48 -7.52
CA LEU A 232 16.67 -7.60 -7.36
C LEU A 232 16.29 -8.93 -6.70
N GLU A 233 16.96 -10.02 -7.06
CA GLU A 233 16.74 -11.34 -6.45
C GLU A 233 17.12 -11.35 -4.96
N THR A 234 18.20 -10.65 -4.53
CA THR A 234 18.54 -10.47 -3.09
C THR A 234 17.53 -9.60 -2.33
N ALA A 235 16.62 -8.95 -3.06
CA ALA A 235 15.49 -8.22 -2.51
C ALA A 235 14.16 -8.95 -2.68
N ASN A 236 14.22 -10.26 -2.96
CA ASN A 236 13.08 -11.17 -3.11
C ASN A 236 12.15 -10.83 -4.28
N PHE A 237 12.66 -10.17 -5.32
CA PHE A 237 11.93 -9.96 -6.58
C PHE A 237 11.96 -11.26 -7.41
N SER A 238 10.85 -11.60 -8.06
CA SER A 238 10.79 -12.76 -8.94
C SER A 238 11.23 -12.41 -10.36
N VAL A 239 12.54 -12.36 -10.60
CA VAL A 239 13.07 -12.18 -11.96
C VAL A 239 12.90 -13.46 -12.76
N VAL A 240 12.11 -13.42 -13.83
CA VAL A 240 11.80 -14.59 -14.67
C VAL A 240 12.58 -14.63 -15.97
N ARG A 241 13.10 -13.48 -16.43
CA ARG A 241 13.76 -13.37 -17.73
C ARG A 241 14.75 -12.21 -17.76
N LYS A 242 15.85 -12.41 -18.50
CA LYS A 242 16.96 -11.46 -18.67
C LYS A 242 17.38 -11.47 -20.12
N GLU A 243 17.28 -10.35 -20.81
CA GLU A 243 17.58 -10.27 -22.25
C GLU A 243 18.32 -8.97 -22.62
N ASN A 244 18.88 -8.94 -23.82
CA ASN A 244 19.35 -7.70 -24.44
C ASN A 244 18.33 -7.26 -25.49
N ALA A 245 18.01 -5.98 -25.53
CA ALA A 245 17.16 -5.41 -26.56
C ALA A 245 17.88 -5.41 -27.92
N LYS A 246 17.10 -5.36 -29.00
CA LYS A 246 17.63 -5.22 -30.37
C LYS A 246 18.11 -3.81 -30.67
N ALA A 247 17.51 -2.82 -30.01
CA ALA A 247 17.83 -1.42 -30.18
C ALA A 247 18.20 -0.82 -28.82
N THR A 248 19.10 0.16 -28.84
CA THR A 248 19.43 0.93 -27.65
C THR A 248 18.32 1.93 -27.33
N LEU A 249 18.15 2.24 -26.06
CA LEU A 249 17.19 3.25 -25.60
C LEU A 249 17.90 4.30 -24.76
N GLY A 250 17.55 5.57 -24.97
CA GLY A 250 18.12 6.66 -24.17
C GLY A 250 17.69 6.58 -22.70
N ASN A 251 16.40 6.33 -22.44
CA ASN A 251 15.83 6.34 -21.10
C ASN A 251 15.40 4.94 -20.66
N SER A 252 15.62 4.66 -19.38
CA SER A 252 15.12 3.46 -18.71
C SER A 252 13.62 3.54 -18.46
N GLN A 253 12.93 2.41 -18.64
CA GLN A 253 11.48 2.34 -18.59
C GLN A 253 11.02 1.18 -17.72
N LEU A 254 9.91 1.37 -17.01
CA LEU A 254 9.21 0.31 -16.29
C LEU A 254 7.83 0.12 -16.93
N ILE A 255 7.67 -1.00 -17.62
CA ILE A 255 6.46 -1.33 -18.37
C ILE A 255 5.63 -2.34 -17.58
N THR A 256 4.33 -2.08 -17.47
CA THR A 256 3.35 -2.93 -16.78
C THR A 256 2.15 -3.24 -17.68
N ASP A 257 1.41 -4.30 -17.39
CA ASP A 257 0.16 -4.67 -18.06
C ASP A 257 -1.07 -3.91 -17.50
N GLY A 258 -0.84 -3.03 -16.51
CA GLY A 258 -1.88 -2.28 -15.80
C GLY A 258 -2.61 -3.09 -14.72
N ASN A 259 -2.23 -4.36 -14.52
CA ASN A 259 -2.88 -5.22 -13.53
C ASN A 259 -2.54 -4.78 -12.10
N SER A 260 -3.57 -4.78 -11.25
CA SER A 260 -3.46 -4.36 -9.85
C SER A 260 -2.49 -5.19 -9.01
N HIS A 261 -2.21 -6.44 -9.40
CA HIS A 261 -1.36 -7.37 -8.64
C HIS A 261 0.09 -6.86 -8.48
N CYS A 262 0.63 -6.16 -9.47
CA CYS A 262 2.00 -5.66 -9.45
C CYS A 262 2.12 -4.20 -8.97
N ARG A 263 1.00 -3.55 -8.59
CA ARG A 263 0.96 -2.11 -8.29
C ARG A 263 1.92 -1.71 -7.18
N GLN A 264 1.99 -2.49 -6.10
CA GLN A 264 2.90 -2.19 -4.97
C GLN A 264 4.37 -2.29 -5.40
N LEU A 265 4.70 -3.25 -6.25
CA LEU A 265 6.06 -3.44 -6.74
C LEU A 265 6.48 -2.30 -7.67
N VAL A 266 5.58 -1.87 -8.56
CA VAL A 266 5.78 -0.69 -9.42
C VAL A 266 6.04 0.56 -8.57
N GLN A 267 5.21 0.78 -7.54
CA GLN A 267 5.39 1.92 -6.63
C GLN A 267 6.73 1.87 -5.89
N ARG A 268 7.15 0.68 -5.42
CA ARG A 268 8.44 0.50 -4.74
C ARG A 268 9.62 0.76 -5.68
N LEU A 269 9.60 0.18 -6.89
CA LEU A 269 10.66 0.40 -7.89
C LEU A 269 10.75 1.86 -8.30
N HIS A 270 9.63 2.52 -8.56
CA HIS A 270 9.61 3.93 -8.93
C HIS A 270 10.04 4.86 -7.80
N ALA A 271 9.68 4.54 -6.54
CA ALA A 271 10.16 5.28 -5.38
C ALA A 271 11.68 5.14 -5.19
N ALA A 272 12.23 3.94 -5.36
CA ALA A 272 13.66 3.68 -5.28
C ALA A 272 14.42 4.34 -6.45
N TRP A 273 13.85 4.26 -7.65
CA TRP A 273 14.47 4.66 -8.93
C TRP A 273 13.55 5.64 -9.70
N PRO A 274 13.50 6.92 -9.28
CA PRO A 274 12.58 7.92 -9.84
C PRO A 274 12.88 8.32 -11.29
N PHE A 275 14.03 7.90 -11.84
CA PHE A 275 14.38 8.12 -13.25
C PHE A 275 13.65 7.15 -14.22
N LEU A 276 12.96 6.13 -13.69
CA LEU A 276 12.23 5.17 -14.51
C LEU A 276 10.96 5.80 -15.07
N GLU A 277 10.83 5.81 -16.40
CA GLU A 277 9.57 6.18 -17.04
C GLU A 277 8.58 5.00 -16.94
N VAL A 278 7.49 5.19 -16.19
CA VAL A 278 6.46 4.15 -16.04
C VAL A 278 5.47 4.23 -17.20
N ARG A 279 5.26 3.11 -17.91
CA ARG A 279 4.30 3.00 -19.01
C ARG A 279 3.44 1.75 -18.88
N GLU A 280 2.20 1.83 -19.37
CA GLU A 280 1.31 0.68 -19.47
C GLU A 280 1.32 0.17 -20.92
N ASP A 281 1.80 -1.05 -21.13
CA ASP A 281 1.80 -1.69 -22.45
C ASP A 281 1.69 -3.22 -22.30
N ALA A 282 0.48 -3.73 -22.53
CA ALA A 282 0.17 -5.14 -22.47
C ALA A 282 0.89 -5.97 -23.57
N SER A 283 1.23 -5.35 -24.70
CA SER A 283 1.86 -6.05 -25.81
C SER A 283 3.31 -6.41 -25.47
N VAL A 284 4.05 -5.47 -24.86
CA VAL A 284 5.44 -5.66 -24.45
C VAL A 284 5.54 -6.65 -23.29
N THR A 285 4.67 -6.55 -22.29
CA THR A 285 4.61 -7.52 -21.17
C THR A 285 4.32 -8.94 -21.66
N GLN A 286 3.43 -9.09 -22.65
CA GLN A 286 3.16 -10.38 -23.30
C GLN A 286 4.37 -10.91 -24.10
N GLU A 287 5.06 -10.06 -24.86
CA GLU A 287 6.28 -10.42 -25.61
C GLU A 287 7.36 -10.97 -24.69
N TYR A 288 7.61 -10.29 -23.57
CA TYR A 288 8.61 -10.69 -22.59
C TYR A 288 8.12 -11.77 -21.61
N ARG A 289 6.83 -12.12 -21.65
CA ARG A 289 6.18 -13.12 -20.78
C ARG A 289 6.32 -12.81 -19.29
N ALA A 290 6.19 -11.55 -18.93
CA ALA A 290 6.30 -11.07 -17.55
C ALA A 290 5.23 -10.00 -17.29
N ALA A 291 4.78 -9.89 -16.05
CA ALA A 291 3.78 -8.88 -15.67
C ALA A 291 4.41 -7.48 -15.56
N LEU A 292 5.71 -7.42 -15.26
CA LEU A 292 6.52 -6.22 -15.32
C LEU A 292 7.73 -6.45 -16.22
N VAL A 293 8.09 -5.42 -16.99
CA VAL A 293 9.30 -5.38 -17.81
C VAL A 293 10.09 -4.13 -17.45
N LEU A 294 11.30 -4.31 -16.96
CA LEU A 294 12.25 -3.23 -16.70
C LEU A 294 13.24 -3.16 -17.86
N ILE A 295 13.16 -2.09 -18.64
CA ILE A 295 14.10 -1.83 -19.73
C ILE A 295 15.16 -0.84 -19.27
N LEU A 296 16.43 -1.23 -19.38
CA LEU A 296 17.59 -0.44 -18.96
C LEU A 296 18.11 0.37 -20.14
N GLY A 297 18.05 1.70 -20.02
CA GLY A 297 18.52 2.66 -21.02
C GLY A 297 19.88 3.26 -20.67
N GLU A 298 20.47 3.97 -21.64
CA GLU A 298 21.80 4.59 -21.55
C GLU A 298 21.91 5.64 -20.43
N ASN A 299 20.79 6.24 -20.00
CA ASN A 299 20.77 7.21 -18.91
C ASN A 299 21.33 6.67 -17.58
N LEU A 300 21.35 5.35 -17.38
CA LEU A 300 21.91 4.70 -16.19
C LEU A 300 23.43 4.75 -16.11
N LEU A 301 24.08 4.97 -17.24
CA LEU A 301 25.52 4.94 -17.36
C LEU A 301 26.06 6.35 -17.31
N VAL A 302 27.30 6.50 -16.83
CA VAL A 302 28.02 7.76 -17.02
C VAL A 302 28.25 7.88 -18.52
N ALA A 303 27.80 8.99 -19.12
CA ALA A 303 28.22 9.30 -20.49
C ALA A 303 29.73 9.29 -20.47
N ASP A 304 30.37 8.40 -21.24
CA ASP A 304 31.83 8.36 -21.39
C ASP A 304 32.26 9.77 -21.77
N SER A 305 32.68 10.53 -20.78
CA SER A 305 32.95 11.95 -20.90
C SER A 305 34.26 12.02 -21.62
N GLU A 306 34.20 11.98 -22.96
CA GLU A 306 35.25 12.29 -23.91
C GLU A 306 36.64 12.07 -23.31
N SER A 307 37.05 10.80 -23.14
CA SER A 307 38.48 10.49 -23.02
C SER A 307 39.11 10.70 -24.40
N SER A 308 39.14 11.96 -24.84
CA SER A 308 39.61 12.42 -26.13
C SER A 308 40.00 13.88 -25.99
N ASN A 309 41.07 14.14 -25.23
CA ASN A 309 42.22 14.95 -25.65
C ASN A 309 43.27 15.05 -24.55
#